data_AF-H8Z0D9-F1
#
_entry.id   AF-H8Z0D9-F1
#
_cell.length_a   1.000
_cell.length_b   1.000
_cell.length_c   1.000
_cell.angle_alpha   90.00
_cell.angle_beta   90.00
_cell.angle_gamma   90.00
#
_symmetry.space_group_name_H-M   'P 1'
#
loop_
_entity.id
_entity.type
_entity.pdbx_description
1 polymer ?
#
loop_
_entity_poly.entity_id
_entity_poly.type
_entity_poly.pdbx_seq_one_letter_code
_entity_poly.pdbx_strand_id
1 'polypeptide(L)' 'MTAETFTVTSPNAEERHSMIAVAAYFLAEQRGFLPGEAERDWELAEHQIECMLERLRQAGKPTEGLSATDIRNALRLLSD' A
#
# COMPACT_ATOMS: atom_id res chain seq x y z
N MET A 1 8.46 -18.99 -29.67
CA MET A 1 7.49 -19.06 -28.56
C MET A 1 8.27 -18.78 -27.29
N THR A 2 8.50 -17.51 -26.97
CA THR A 2 9.26 -17.08 -25.81
C THR A 2 8.32 -17.00 -24.63
N ALA A 3 8.58 -17.80 -23.60
CA ALA A 3 7.85 -17.76 -22.35
C ALA A 3 8.16 -16.43 -21.66
N GLU A 4 7.16 -15.55 -21.56
CA GLU A 4 7.21 -14.39 -20.67
C GLU A 4 7.14 -14.92 -19.25
N THR A 5 8.32 -15.09 -18.64
CA THR A 5 8.44 -15.26 -17.20
C THR A 5 7.88 -14.01 -16.54
N PHE A 6 6.63 -14.10 -16.06
CA PHE A 6 6.05 -13.13 -15.13
C PHE A 6 6.88 -13.16 -13.85
N THR A 7 7.88 -12.30 -13.78
CA THR A 7 8.58 -12.01 -12.52
C THR A 7 7.56 -11.39 -11.58
N VAL A 8 7.51 -11.89 -10.34
CA VAL A 8 6.77 -11.20 -9.27
C VAL A 8 7.51 -9.88 -9.02
N THR A 9 7.06 -8.81 -9.68
CA THR A 9 7.73 -7.51 -9.64
C THR A 9 7.37 -6.80 -8.33
N SER A 10 8.40 -6.45 -7.55
CA SER A 10 8.26 -5.56 -6.40
C SER A 10 8.10 -4.11 -6.88
N PRO A 11 7.27 -3.29 -6.21
CA PRO A 11 7.09 -1.89 -6.60
C PRO A 11 8.40 -1.13 -6.48
N ASN A 12 8.63 -0.23 -7.42
CA ASN A 12 9.76 0.69 -7.38
C ASN A 12 9.55 1.77 -6.29
N ALA A 13 10.53 2.65 -6.10
CA ALA A 13 10.49 3.66 -5.04
C ALA A 13 9.35 4.69 -5.23
N GLU A 14 9.07 5.09 -6.47
CA GLU A 14 8.00 6.05 -6.79
C GLU A 14 6.61 5.43 -6.57
N GLU A 15 6.43 4.19 -7.03
CA GLU A 15 5.22 3.42 -6.79
C GLU A 15 4.97 3.25 -5.29
N ARG A 16 5.99 2.84 -4.53
CA ARG A 16 5.90 2.69 -3.08
C ARG A 16 5.52 4.01 -2.41
N HIS A 17 6.14 5.11 -2.80
CA HIS A 17 5.80 6.45 -2.29
C HIS A 17 4.34 6.81 -2.59
N SER A 18 3.86 6.56 -3.81
CA SER A 18 2.46 6.77 -4.20
C SER A 18 1.50 5.94 -3.34
N MET A 19 1.84 4.67 -3.10
CA MET A 19 1.06 3.78 -2.23
C MET A 19 0.95 4.31 -0.80
N ILE A 20 2.07 4.78 -0.23
CA ILE A 20 2.13 5.38 1.11
C ILE A 20 1.29 6.65 1.16
N ALA A 21 1.44 7.55 0.18
CA ALA A 21 0.69 8.80 0.15
C ALA A 21 -0.83 8.57 0.08
N VAL A 22 -1.27 7.61 -0.73
CA VAL A 22 -2.68 7.20 -0.82
C VAL A 22 -3.17 6.62 0.51
N ALA A 23 -2.37 5.76 1.15
CA ALA A 23 -2.70 5.18 2.44
C ALA A 23 -2.81 6.25 3.55
N ALA A 24 -1.85 7.18 3.63
CA ALA A 24 -1.85 8.29 4.58
C ALA A 24 -3.08 9.19 4.38
N TYR A 25 -3.45 9.46 3.12
CA TYR A 25 -4.67 10.19 2.80
C TYR A 25 -5.93 9.49 3.34
N PHE A 26 -6.04 8.17 3.21
CA PHE A 26 -7.18 7.43 3.76
C PHE A 26 -7.20 7.38 5.29
N LEU A 27 -6.04 7.31 5.94
CA LEU A 27 -5.94 7.38 7.40
C LEU A 27 -6.36 8.75 7.92
N ALA A 28 -5.99 9.82 7.21
CA ALA A 28 -6.45 11.17 7.48
C ALA A 28 -7.97 11.30 7.23
N GLU A 29 -8.49 10.72 6.15
CA GLU A 29 -9.93 10.72 5.84
C GLU A 29 -10.75 10.03 6.93
N GLN A 30 -10.32 8.85 7.41
CA GLN A 30 -11.02 8.08 8.45
C GLN A 30 -11.15 8.83 9.77
N ARG A 31 -10.18 9.68 10.11
CA ARG A 31 -10.22 10.53 11.31
C ARG A 31 -10.86 11.90 11.06
N GLY A 32 -11.39 12.16 9.87
CA GLY A 32 -11.99 13.45 9.52
C GLY A 32 -10.97 14.58 9.33
N PHE A 33 -9.77 14.26 8.86
CA PHE A 33 -8.67 15.18 8.56
C PHE A 33 -8.28 16.09 9.74
N LEU A 34 -8.19 15.51 10.94
CA LEU A 34 -7.73 16.24 12.13
C LEU A 34 -6.34 16.86 11.89
N PRO A 35 -6.16 18.17 12.20
CA PRO A 35 -4.88 18.83 11.99
C PRO A 35 -3.81 18.29 12.96
N GLY A 36 -2.55 18.31 12.52
CA GLY A 36 -1.40 17.90 13.35
C GLY A 36 -1.07 16.41 13.32
N GLU A 37 -1.86 15.58 12.64
CA GLU A 37 -1.64 14.13 12.59
C GLU A 37 -0.99 13.63 11.29
N ALA A 38 -0.70 14.52 10.33
CA ALA A 38 -0.22 14.13 9.00
C ALA A 38 1.07 13.29 9.03
N GLU A 39 2.02 13.63 9.90
CA GLU A 39 3.26 12.83 10.07
C GLU A 39 2.94 11.43 10.60
N ARG A 40 2.04 11.34 11.58
CA ARG A 40 1.61 10.06 12.14
C ARG A 40 0.82 9.22 11.13
N ASP A 41 0.01 9.86 10.29
CA ASP A 41 -0.68 9.21 9.17
C ASP A 41 0.31 8.62 8.17
N TRP A 42 1.38 9.36 7.86
CA TRP A 42 2.45 8.88 7.00
C TRP A 42 3.20 7.69 7.60
N GLU A 43 3.66 7.79 8.85
CA GLU A 43 4.37 6.70 9.55
C GLU A 43 3.52 5.42 9.63
N LEU A 44 2.23 5.57 9.96
CA LEU A 44 1.32 4.43 10.01
C LEU A 44 1.08 3.84 8.61
N ALA A 45 0.93 4.69 7.59
CA ALA A 45 0.81 4.26 6.20
C ALA A 45 2.03 3.47 5.73
N GLU A 46 3.24 3.93 6.02
CA GLU A 46 4.48 3.20 5.69
C GLU A 46 4.46 1.78 6.27
N HIS A 47 4.15 1.65 7.56
CA HIS A 47 4.08 0.36 8.22
C HIS A 47 2.99 -0.55 7.62
N GLN A 48 1.81 -0.01 7.35
CA GLN A 48 0.70 -0.79 6.80
C GLN A 48 0.98 -1.23 5.35
N ILE A 49 1.60 -0.39 4.52
CA ILE A 49 2.01 -0.73 3.16
C ILE A 49 3.07 -1.83 3.17
N GLU A 50 4.07 -1.75 4.06
CA GLU A 50 5.08 -2.81 4.16
C GLU A 50 4.46 -4.15 4.58
N CYS A 51 3.55 -4.14 5.57
CA CYS A 51 2.80 -5.34 5.97
C CYS A 51 1.96 -5.92 4.82
N MET A 52 1.31 -5.05 4.04
CA MET A 52 0.52 -5.46 2.87
C MET A 52 1.39 -6.11 1.80
N LEU A 53 2.51 -5.48 1.45
CA LEU A 53 3.47 -5.98 0.45
C LEU A 53 4.06 -7.33 0.87
N GLU A 54 4.42 -7.48 2.14
CA GLU A 54 4.89 -8.75 2.70
C GLU A 54 3.84 -9.86 2.52
N ARG A 55 2.58 -9.59 2.88
CA ARG A 55 1.48 -10.56 2.73
C ARG A 55 1.23 -10.92 1.26
N LEU A 56 1.26 -9.96 0.35
CA LEU A 56 1.08 -10.19 -1.08
C LEU A 56 2.23 -11.05 -1.65
N ARG A 57 3.48 -10.75 -1.24
CA ARG A 57 4.65 -11.53 -1.61
C ARG A 57 4.56 -12.97 -1.11
N GLN A 58 4.14 -13.18 0.14
CA GLN A 58 3.92 -14.51 0.71
C GLN A 58 2.81 -15.29 -0.02
N ALA A 59 1.77 -14.58 -0.47
CA ALA A 59 0.68 -15.17 -1.25
C ALA A 59 1.03 -15.37 -2.75
N GLY A 60 2.25 -14.98 -3.19
CA GLY A 60 2.64 -15.02 -4.60
C GLY A 60 1.82 -14.09 -5.50
N LYS A 61 1.19 -13.06 -4.92
CA LYS A 61 0.38 -12.08 -5.65
C LYS A 61 1.26 -10.94 -6.16
N PRO A 62 0.98 -10.41 -7.37
CA PRO A 62 1.69 -9.26 -7.88
C PRO A 62 1.45 -8.03 -7.01
N THR A 63 2.50 -7.24 -6.81
CA THR A 63 2.49 -5.99 -6.03
C THR A 63 2.63 -4.73 -6.90
N GLU A 64 2.91 -4.90 -8.19
CA GLU A 64 2.99 -3.84 -9.18
C GLU A 64 1.59 -3.43 -9.66
N GLY A 65 1.41 -2.15 -10.00
CA GLY A 65 0.17 -1.65 -10.59
C GLY A 65 -1.06 -1.68 -9.67
N LEU A 66 -0.87 -1.78 -8.35
CA LEU A 66 -1.97 -1.72 -7.39
C LEU A 66 -2.65 -0.35 -7.45
N SER A 67 -3.97 -0.35 -7.63
CA SER A 67 -4.75 0.87 -7.63
C SER A 67 -4.97 1.40 -6.21
N ALA A 68 -5.36 2.67 -6.08
CA ALA A 68 -5.77 3.24 -4.80
C ALA A 68 -6.90 2.45 -4.12
N THR A 69 -7.81 1.89 -4.91
CA THR A 69 -8.91 1.04 -4.40
C THR A 69 -8.38 -0.28 -3.84
N ASP A 70 -7.39 -0.90 -4.49
CA ASP A 70 -6.77 -2.14 -4.00
C ASP A 70 -6.06 -1.91 -2.67
N ILE A 71 -5.30 -0.82 -2.58
CA ILE A 71 -4.61 -0.40 -1.37
C ILE A 71 -5.63 -0.19 -0.24
N ARG A 72 -6.68 0.60 -0.48
CA ARG A 72 -7.72 0.86 0.53
C ARG A 72 -8.35 -0.43 1.05
N ASN A 73 -8.72 -1.33 0.15
CA ASN A 73 -9.36 -2.61 0.51
C ASN A 73 -8.42 -3.47 1.36
N ALA A 74 -7.14 -3.54 0.98
CA ALA A 74 -6.14 -4.30 1.73
C ALA A 74 -5.86 -3.70 3.12
N LEU A 75 -5.78 -2.37 3.24
CA LEU A 75 -5.58 -1.68 4.52
C LEU A 75 -6.74 -1.89 5.49
N ARG A 76 -7.98 -1.94 4.97
CA ARG A 76 -9.15 -2.27 5.78
C ARG A 76 -9.05 -3.66 6.41
N LEU A 77 -8.55 -4.65 5.66
CA LEU A 77 -8.33 -6.03 6.14
C LEU A 77 -7.14 -6.18 7.08
N LEU A 78 -6.31 -5.14 7.23
CA LEU A 78 -5.15 -5.10 8.13
C LEU A 78 -5.47 -4.46 9.49
N SER A 79 -6.60 -3.78 9.59
CA SER A 79 -7.00 -3.01 10.79
C SER A 79 -8.02 -3.75 11.68
N ASP A 80 -8.40 -4.97 11.28
CA ASP A 80 -9.18 -5.94 12.07
C ASP A 80 -8.24 -6.87 12.88
#